data_AF-A0A2E2KET4-F1
#
_entry.id   AF-A0A2E2KET4-F1
#
_cell.length_a   1.000
_cell.length_b   1.000
_cell.length_c   1.000
_cell.angle_alpha   90.00
_cell.angle_beta   90.00
_cell.angle_gamma   90.00
#
_symmetry.space_group_name_H-M   'P 1'
#
loop_
_entity.id
_entity.type
_entity.pdbx_description
1 polymer ?
#
loop_
_entity_poly.entity_id
_entity_poly.type
_entity_poly.pdbx_seq_one_letter_code
_entity_poly.pdbx_strand_id
1 'polypeptide(L)'
;MKLSVVIAKLLGVLGLGLAALATVRPFVIGELVYSWSASGLLLGLQLLLSVLLLYVADQRQRGSDIAEKAYPAVIMALLLWVCMVLYWLRA
;
A
#
# COMPACT_ATOMS: atom_id res chain seq x y z
N MET A 1 -1.38 13.01 -18.68
CA MET A 1 -1.16 12.58 -17.28
C MET A 1 0.11 11.77 -17.21
N LYS A 2 1.03 12.05 -16.27
CA LYS A 2 2.28 11.28 -16.11
C LYS A 2 1.95 9.84 -15.69
N LEU A 3 2.48 8.84 -16.39
CA LEU A 3 2.23 7.39 -16.17
C LEU A 3 2.41 6.99 -14.70
N SER A 4 3.44 7.55 -14.06
CA SER A 4 3.76 7.33 -12.64
C SER A 4 2.63 7.70 -11.68
N VAL A 5 1.86 8.76 -11.97
CA VAL A 5 0.73 9.19 -11.15
C VAL A 5 -0.43 8.19 -11.26
N VAL A 6 -0.67 7.67 -12.45
CA VAL A 6 -1.72 6.66 -12.69
C VAL A 6 -1.38 5.37 -11.94
N ILE A 7 -0.13 4.92 -12.01
CA ILE A 7 0.35 3.74 -11.30
C ILE A 7 0.18 3.91 -9.78
N ALA A 8 0.59 5.06 -9.23
CA ALA A 8 0.45 5.33 -7.80
C ALA A 8 -1.03 5.34 -7.34
N LYS A 9 -1.93 5.91 -8.14
CA LYS A 9 -3.38 5.86 -7.86
C LYS A 9 -3.93 4.44 -7.89
N LEU A 10 -3.58 3.65 -8.92
CA LEU A 10 -4.00 2.26 -9.03
C LEU A 10 -3.52 1.43 -7.84
N LEU A 11 -2.24 1.56 -7.46
CA LEU A 11 -1.68 0.86 -6.30
C LEU A 11 -2.36 1.26 -4.99
N GLY A 12 -2.62 2.55 -4.79
CA GLY A 12 -3.34 3.03 -3.61
C GLY A 12 -4.77 2.48 -3.53
N VAL A 13 -5.52 2.47 -4.64
CA VAL A 13 -6.89 1.91 -4.67
C VAL A 13 -6.88 0.40 -4.45
N LEU A 14 -5.96 -0.34 -5.10
CA LEU A 14 -5.77 -1.77 -4.87
C LEU A 14 -5.44 -2.07 -3.42
N GLY A 15 -4.57 -1.27 -2.81
CA GLY A 15 -4.18 -1.41 -1.41
C GLY A 15 -5.35 -1.21 -0.43
N LEU A 16 -6.21 -0.23 -0.69
CA LEU A 16 -7.46 -0.04 0.06
C LEU A 16 -8.44 -1.20 -0.13
N GLY A 17 -8.58 -1.70 -1.36
CA GLY A 17 -9.42 -2.86 -1.66
C GLY A 17 -8.96 -4.12 -0.93
N LEU A 18 -7.64 -4.36 -0.90
CA LEU A 18 -7.03 -5.44 -0.13
C LEU A 18 -7.27 -5.29 1.37
N ALA A 19 -7.11 -4.08 1.92
CA ALA A 19 -7.39 -3.81 3.33
C ALA A 19 -8.86 -4.07 3.68
N ALA A 20 -9.80 -3.67 2.82
CA ALA A 20 -11.23 -3.91 3.01
C ALA A 20 -11.60 -5.40 2.89
N LEU A 21 -10.95 -6.16 2.00
CA LEU A 21 -11.15 -7.60 1.92
C LEU A 21 -10.61 -8.32 3.17
N ALA A 22 -9.45 -7.87 3.66
CA ALA A 22 -8.77 -8.41 4.82
C ALA A 22 -9.51 -8.23 6.15
N THR A 23 -10.42 -7.24 6.25
CA THR A 23 -11.29 -7.08 7.43
C THR A 23 -12.51 -8.00 7.40
N VAL A 24 -12.95 -8.43 6.22
CA VAL A 24 -14.17 -9.24 6.06
C VAL A 24 -13.84 -10.73 6.01
N ARG A 25 -12.70 -11.12 5.43
CA ARG A 25 -12.29 -12.52 5.37
C ARG A 25 -10.79 -12.70 5.64
N PRO A 26 -10.40 -13.73 6.41
CA PRO A 26 -9.00 -14.12 6.51
C PRO A 26 -8.52 -14.57 5.12
N PHE A 27 -7.36 -14.08 4.72
CA PHE A 27 -6.77 -14.44 3.44
C PHE A 27 -6.06 -15.78 3.61
N VAL A 28 -6.41 -16.80 2.83
CA VAL A 28 -5.80 -18.13 2.96
C VAL A 28 -4.95 -18.38 1.72
N ILE A 29 -3.65 -18.63 1.91
CA ILE A 29 -2.72 -19.01 0.84
C ILE A 29 -2.14 -20.38 1.21
N GLY A 30 -2.55 -21.43 0.50
CA GLY A 30 -2.17 -22.80 0.84
C GLY A 30 -2.72 -23.20 2.21
N GLU A 31 -1.83 -23.61 3.12
CA GLU A 31 -2.19 -23.95 4.50
C GLU A 31 -2.05 -22.76 5.48
N LEU A 32 -1.49 -21.62 5.04
CA LEU A 32 -1.34 -20.44 5.88
C LEU A 32 -2.64 -19.62 5.90
N VAL A 33 -3.25 -19.55 7.08
CA VAL A 33 -4.37 -18.63 7.36
C VAL A 33 -3.80 -17.27 7.74
N TYR A 34 -3.79 -16.36 6.76
CA TYR A 34 -3.39 -14.98 6.94
C TYR A 34 -4.57 -14.18 7.54
N SER A 35 -4.70 -14.24 8.86
CA SER A 35 -5.65 -13.37 9.58
C SER A 35 -5.03 -11.98 9.78
N TRP A 36 -5.24 -11.10 8.79
CA TRP A 36 -4.85 -9.68 8.93
C TRP A 36 -5.57 -9.01 10.11
N SER A 37 -6.74 -9.53 10.49
CA SER A 37 -7.49 -9.14 11.70
C SER A 37 -6.71 -9.37 13.00
N ALA A 38 -5.78 -10.33 13.05
CA ALA A 38 -4.93 -10.54 14.23
C ALA A 38 -3.78 -9.52 14.33
N SER A 39 -3.41 -8.90 13.20
CA SER A 39 -2.33 -7.92 13.11
C SER A 39 -2.86 -6.56 12.67
N GLY A 40 -3.70 -5.93 13.49
CA GLY A 40 -4.29 -4.62 13.21
C GLY A 40 -3.27 -3.53 12.86
N LEU A 41 -2.02 -3.67 13.33
CA LEU A 41 -0.91 -2.80 12.98
C LEU A 41 -0.51 -2.90 11.50
N LEU A 42 -0.49 -4.10 10.92
CA LEU A 42 -0.21 -4.32 9.49
C LEU A 42 -1.33 -3.74 8.61
N LEU A 43 -2.57 -3.92 9.04
CA LEU A 43 -3.76 -3.40 8.35
C LEU A 43 -3.76 -1.85 8.40
N GLY A 44 -3.39 -1.27 9.54
CA GLY A 44 -3.18 0.17 9.69
C GLY A 44 -2.04 0.71 8.80
N LEU A 45 -0.91 0.00 8.73
CA LEU A 45 0.21 0.38 7.85
C LEU A 45 -0.20 0.34 6.38
N GLN A 46 -0.95 -0.69 5.97
CA GLN A 46 -1.47 -0.83 4.60
C GLN A 46 -2.41 0.31 4.22
N LEU A 47 -3.31 0.69 5.13
CA LEU A 47 -4.20 1.84 4.94
C LEU A 47 -3.39 3.13 4.80
N LEU A 48 -2.43 3.37 5.70
CA LEU A 48 -1.59 4.56 5.68
C LEU A 48 -0.80 4.67 4.37
N LEU A 49 -0.16 3.59 3.94
CA LEU A 49 0.60 3.52 2.68
C LEU A 49 -0.30 3.80 1.47
N SER A 50 -1.49 3.22 1.44
CA SER A 50 -2.46 3.40 0.37
C SER A 50 -2.94 4.85 0.27
N VAL A 51 -3.22 5.49 1.40
CA VAL A 51 -3.59 6.90 1.48
C VAL A 51 -2.41 7.79 1.05
N LEU A 52 -1.17 7.50 1.48
CA LEU A 52 0.00 8.26 1.06
C LEU A 52 0.22 8.20 -0.46
N LEU A 53 0.06 7.03 -1.08
CA LEU A 53 0.15 6.87 -2.53
C LEU A 53 -0.87 7.74 -3.27
N LEU A 54 -2.11 7.75 -2.79
CA LEU A 54 -3.17 8.57 -3.38
C LEU A 54 -2.91 10.07 -3.18
N TYR A 55 -2.48 10.46 -1.98
CA TYR A 55 -2.16 11.85 -1.64
C TYR A 55 -1.00 12.38 -2.48
N VAL A 56 0.11 11.65 -2.54
CA VAL A 56 1.27 12.05 -3.32
C VAL A 56 0.95 12.05 -4.82
N ALA A 57 0.14 11.11 -5.30
CA ALA A 57 -0.33 11.11 -6.68
C ALA A 57 -1.16 12.36 -7.00
N ASP A 58 -2.06 12.77 -6.11
CA ASP A 58 -2.85 13.98 -6.25
C ASP A 58 -1.99 15.26 -6.23
N GLN A 59 -1.08 15.36 -5.26
CA GLN A 59 -0.15 16.49 -5.14
C GLN A 59 0.78 16.61 -6.36
N ARG A 60 1.23 15.47 -6.92
CA ARG A 60 2.06 15.44 -8.13
C ARG A 60 1.27 15.84 -9.37
N GLN A 61 -0.04 15.56 -9.39
CA GLN A 61 -0.95 16.03 -10.43
C GLN A 61 -1.13 17.55 -10.40
N ARG A 62 -1.17 18.14 -9.20
CA ARG A 62 -1.25 19.59 -8.98
C ARG A 62 0.07 20.34 -9.21
N GLY A 63 1.17 19.64 -9.49
CA GLY A 63 2.49 20.24 -9.70
C GLY A 63 3.16 20.74 -8.42
N SER A 64 2.81 20.20 -7.26
CA SER A 64 3.39 20.60 -5.98
C SER A 64 4.82 20.07 -5.81
N ASP A 65 5.75 20.94 -5.41
CA ASP A 65 7.17 20.62 -5.12
C ASP A 65 7.30 19.59 -3.98
N ILE A 66 6.38 19.62 -3.02
CA ILE A 66 6.29 18.65 -1.91
C ILE A 66 6.15 17.22 -2.45
N ALA A 67 5.42 17.04 -3.56
CA ALA A 67 5.22 15.73 -4.16
C ALA A 67 6.51 15.18 -4.78
N GLU A 68 7.39 16.03 -5.29
CA GLU A 68 8.63 15.62 -5.93
C GLU A 68 9.59 14.99 -4.91
N LYS A 69 9.62 15.53 -3.69
CA LYS A 69 10.40 15.00 -2.56
C LYS A 69 9.74 13.82 -1.87
N ALA A 70 8.41 13.82 -1.76
CA ALA A 70 7.66 12.76 -1.09
C ALA A 70 7.54 11.47 -1.94
N TYR A 71 7.51 11.59 -3.27
CA TYR A 71 7.36 10.45 -4.18
C TYR A 71 8.40 9.33 -3.96
N PRO A 72 9.73 9.60 -3.93
CA PRO A 72 10.71 8.55 -3.68
C PRO A 72 10.54 7.90 -2.30
N ALA A 73 10.19 8.66 -1.27
CA ALA A 73 9.94 8.11 0.07
C ALA A 73 8.76 7.14 0.09
N VAL A 74 7.66 7.46 -0.61
CA VAL A 74 6.48 6.58 -0.71
C VAL A 74 6.79 5.31 -1.51
N ILE A 75 7.58 5.41 -2.58
CA ILE A 75 8.02 4.23 -3.34
C ILE A 75 8.91 3.32 -2.48
N MET A 76 9.84 3.90 -1.70
CA MET A 76 10.66 3.13 -0.77
C MET A 76 9.83 2.47 0.34
N ALA A 77 8.83 3.17 0.88
CA ALA A 77 7.90 2.60 1.85
C ALA A 77 7.10 1.42 1.25
N LEU A 78 6.69 1.52 -0.02
CA LEU A 78 6.00 0.44 -0.73
C LEU A 78 6.92 -0.77 -0.95
N LEU A 79 8.18 -0.55 -1.35
CA LEU A 79 9.17 -1.62 -1.48
C LEU A 79 9.41 -2.33 -0.16
N LEU A 80 9.63 -1.59 0.93
CA LEU A 80 9.82 -2.16 2.27
C LEU A 80 8.61 -2.95 2.73
N TRP A 81 7.40 -2.44 2.46
CA TRP A 81 6.16 -3.13 2.77
C TRP A 81 6.04 -4.46 2.01
N VAL A 82 6.32 -4.47 0.70
CA VAL A 82 6.33 -5.70 -0.11
C VAL A 82 7.38 -6.69 0.41
N CYS A 83 8.58 -6.23 0.74
CA CYS A 83 9.63 -7.07 1.32
C CYS A 83 9.20 -7.69 2.65
N MET A 84 8.53 -6.94 3.52
CA MET A 84 8.01 -7.45 4.79
C MET A 84 6.98 -8.55 4.56
N VAL A 85 6.04 -8.34 3.63
CA VAL A 85 5.02 -9.34 3.28
C VAL A 85 5.65 -10.60 2.69
N LEU A 86 6.62 -10.45 1.77
CA LEU A 86 7.34 -11.57 1.17
C LEU A 86 8.17 -12.36 2.18
N TYR A 87 8.84 -11.67 3.11
CA TYR A 87 9.56 -12.31 4.21
C TYR A 87 8.61 -13.15 5.06
N TRP A 88 7.44 -12.58 5.39
CA TRP A 88 6.39 -13.28 6.13
C TRP A 88 5.80 -14.47 5.36
N LEU A 89 5.65 -14.38 4.03
CA LEU A 89 5.15 -15.48 3.21
C LEU A 89 6.14 -16.64 3.06
N ARG A 90 7.43 -16.38 3.31
CA ARG A 90 8.47 -17.39 3.27
C ARG A 90 8.66 -18.10 4.61
N ALA A 91 8.25 -17.48 5.72
CA ALA A 91 8.35 -18.00 7.08
C ALA A 91 7.21 -18.97 7.38
#